data_AF-A0AAE3WD70-F1
#
_entry.id   AF-A0AAE3WD70-F1
#
_cell.length_a   1.000
_cell.length_b   1.000
_cell.length_c   1.000
_cell.angle_alpha   90.00
_cell.angle_beta   90.00
_cell.angle_gamma   90.00
#
_symmetry.space_group_name_H-M   'P 1'
#
loop_
_entity.id
_entity.type
_entity.pdbx_description
1 polymer ?
#
loop_
_entity_poly.entity_id
_entity_poly.type
_entity_poly.pdbx_seq_one_letter_code
_entity_poly.pdbx_strand_id
1 'polypeptide(L)'
;MAAIPPVCDFGWQAPDFTLPGVDGKTYSFADVAGPKGALIMFICNHCPYVLAVKQRIIRDALELKELGIGVAAISSNDVAAYPQDSFEKMKEEGYPFPYLYDESQDVARAYDAVCTPDFFGFNADGALQYRGRLDASRKETGPADLRRDLFEAMKQVAETGRGPEDQIASMGCSIKWKESA
;
A
#
# COMPACT_ATOMS: atom_id res chain seq x y z
N MET A 1 -6.53 2.88 -18.28
CA MET A 1 -5.86 1.59 -18.56
C MET A 1 -5.23 1.08 -17.27
N ALA A 2 -4.92 -0.22 -17.18
CA ALA A 2 -4.20 -0.75 -16.03
C ALA A 2 -2.73 -0.32 -16.10
N ALA A 3 -2.14 0.07 -14.98
CA ALA A 3 -0.73 0.36 -14.83
C ALA A 3 -0.03 -0.80 -14.09
N ILE A 4 1.25 -1.02 -14.41
CA ILE A 4 2.10 -2.05 -13.82
C ILE A 4 3.35 -1.35 -13.27
N PRO A 5 3.62 -1.38 -11.95
CA PRO A 5 4.82 -0.82 -11.36
C PRO A 5 6.07 -1.65 -11.71
N PRO A 6 7.27 -1.08 -11.60
CA PRO A 6 8.49 -1.87 -11.59
C PRO A 6 8.51 -2.84 -10.41
N VAL A 7 9.30 -3.89 -10.53
CA VAL A 7 9.56 -4.82 -9.44
C VAL A 7 10.69 -4.27 -8.56
N CYS A 8 10.56 -4.48 -7.25
CA CYS A 8 11.43 -4.07 -6.15
C CYS A 8 12.86 -3.59 -6.50
N ASP A 9 13.17 -2.33 -6.16
CA ASP A 9 14.54 -1.83 -6.07
C ASP A 9 15.10 -2.13 -4.66
N PHE A 10 15.70 -3.32 -4.50
CA PHE A 10 16.13 -3.80 -3.19
C PHE A 10 17.07 -2.84 -2.50
N GLY A 11 16.77 -2.51 -1.25
CA GLY A 11 17.61 -1.62 -0.43
C GLY A 11 17.24 -0.15 -0.54
N TRP A 12 16.40 0.25 -1.50
CA TRP A 12 15.89 1.62 -1.60
C TRP A 12 15.18 2.02 -0.30
N GLN A 13 15.55 3.19 0.22
CA GLN A 13 15.09 3.65 1.52
C GLN A 13 13.69 4.24 1.40
N ALA A 14 12.80 3.87 2.33
CA ALA A 14 11.48 4.45 2.42
C ALA A 14 11.55 5.98 2.49
N PRO A 15 10.97 6.72 1.52
CA PRO A 15 10.83 8.15 1.66
C PRO A 15 9.99 8.46 2.89
N ASP A 16 10.42 9.45 3.67
CA ASP A 16 9.64 9.90 4.81
C ASP A 16 8.38 10.66 4.36
N PHE A 17 7.40 10.75 5.23
CA PHE A 17 6.17 11.50 4.99
C PHE A 17 5.62 12.08 6.29
N THR A 18 4.66 13.00 6.17
CA THR A 18 3.86 13.47 7.30
C THR A 18 2.45 13.70 6.78
N LEU A 19 1.55 12.76 7.03
CA LEU A 19 0.23 12.74 6.43
C LEU A 19 -0.88 12.66 7.49
N PRO A 20 -2.01 13.37 7.29
CA PRO A 20 -3.18 13.23 8.13
C PRO A 20 -3.88 11.89 7.87
N GLY A 21 -4.24 11.19 8.95
CA GLY A 21 -5.07 10.01 8.96
C GLY A 21 -6.55 10.34 9.17
N VAL A 22 -7.43 9.48 8.67
CA VAL A 22 -8.89 9.59 8.85
C VAL A 22 -9.35 9.50 10.32
N ASP A 23 -8.47 9.06 11.21
CA ASP A 23 -8.67 9.01 12.66
C ASP A 23 -8.35 10.34 13.36
N GLY A 24 -7.98 11.38 12.60
CA GLY A 24 -7.67 12.73 13.10
C GLY A 24 -6.24 12.88 13.63
N LYS A 25 -5.38 11.87 13.49
CA LYS A 25 -3.96 11.96 13.84
C LYS A 25 -3.11 12.24 12.61
N THR A 26 -1.87 12.65 12.82
CA THR A 26 -0.85 12.77 11.77
C THR A 26 0.20 11.68 11.97
N TYR A 27 0.63 11.05 10.88
CA TYR A 27 1.58 9.94 10.91
C TYR A 27 2.79 10.24 10.02
N SER A 28 3.97 9.87 10.51
CA SER A 28 5.20 9.72 9.72
C SER A 28 5.48 8.25 9.40
N PHE A 29 6.51 7.98 8.57
CA PHE A 29 6.96 6.61 8.34
C PHE A 29 7.37 5.93 9.66
N ALA A 30 8.07 6.66 10.52
CA ALA A 30 8.52 6.16 11.82
C ALA A 30 7.36 5.81 12.77
N ASP A 31 6.26 6.57 12.74
CA ASP A 31 5.08 6.27 13.56
C ASP A 31 4.35 5.00 13.09
N VAL A 32 4.43 4.70 11.79
CA VAL A 32 3.80 3.52 11.18
C VAL A 32 4.69 2.28 11.35
N ALA A 33 6.00 2.43 11.24
CA ALA A 33 6.94 1.32 11.18
C ALA A 33 6.89 0.45 12.44
N GLY A 34 6.78 -0.87 12.23
CA GLY A 34 6.86 -1.86 13.30
C GLY A 34 8.31 -2.30 13.55
N PRO A 35 8.55 -3.05 14.64
CA PRO A 35 9.91 -3.51 15.00
C PRO A 35 10.55 -4.44 13.96
N LYS A 36 9.77 -4.99 13.03
CA LYS A 36 10.24 -5.89 11.97
C LYS A 36 10.14 -5.30 10.56
N GLY A 37 9.61 -4.08 10.43
CA GLY A 37 9.43 -3.41 9.16
C GLY A 37 8.06 -2.77 9.00
N ALA A 38 7.75 -2.37 7.76
CA ALA A 38 6.53 -1.65 7.43
C ALA A 38 5.97 -2.10 6.07
N LEU A 39 4.65 -2.09 5.95
CA LEU A 39 3.92 -2.22 4.69
C LEU A 39 3.20 -0.90 4.42
N ILE A 40 3.63 -0.19 3.38
CA ILE A 40 2.99 1.02 2.87
C ILE A 40 2.23 0.67 1.59
N MET A 41 0.95 1.06 1.52
CA MET A 41 0.06 0.68 0.41
C MET A 41 -0.57 1.92 -0.21
N PHE A 42 -0.38 2.14 -1.50
CA PHE A 42 -1.14 3.17 -2.23
C PHE A 42 -2.44 2.56 -2.73
N ILE A 43 -3.57 3.02 -2.18
CA ILE A 43 -4.91 2.52 -2.50
C ILE A 43 -5.86 3.69 -2.79
N CYS A 44 -7.12 3.37 -3.10
CA CYS A 44 -8.19 4.36 -3.22
C CYS A 44 -9.55 3.68 -3.03
N ASN A 45 -10.63 4.47 -2.97
CA ASN A 45 -11.94 3.96 -2.55
C ASN A 45 -12.79 3.44 -3.74
N HIS A 46 -12.50 3.87 -4.97
CA HIS A 46 -13.34 3.54 -6.12
C HIS A 46 -12.74 2.51 -7.10
N CYS A 47 -11.45 2.19 -6.98
CA CYS A 47 -10.78 1.32 -7.94
C CYS A 47 -11.29 -0.12 -7.82
N PRO A 48 -11.77 -0.76 -8.91
CA PRO A 48 -12.26 -2.13 -8.85
C PRO A 48 -11.19 -3.13 -8.42
N TYR A 49 -9.91 -2.87 -8.70
CA TYR A 49 -8.81 -3.72 -8.22
C TYR A 49 -8.67 -3.67 -6.70
N VAL A 50 -8.78 -2.48 -6.09
CA VAL A 50 -8.74 -2.32 -4.62
C VAL A 50 -9.98 -2.95 -3.98
N LEU A 51 -11.17 -2.66 -4.53
CA LEU A 51 -12.43 -3.20 -4.02
C LEU A 51 -12.46 -4.73 -4.02
N ALA A 52 -11.94 -5.35 -5.10
CA ALA A 52 -11.87 -6.81 -5.23
C ALA A 52 -11.01 -7.48 -4.16
N VAL A 53 -10.02 -6.77 -3.59
CA VAL A 53 -9.06 -7.34 -2.63
C VAL A 53 -9.13 -6.72 -1.24
N LYS A 54 -10.02 -5.75 -0.98
CA LYS A 54 -10.14 -5.04 0.30
C LYS A 54 -10.14 -5.97 1.52
N GLN A 55 -10.96 -7.01 1.49
CA GLN A 55 -11.05 -7.97 2.62
C GLN A 55 -9.76 -8.79 2.81
N ARG A 56 -9.03 -9.05 1.72
CA ARG A 56 -7.73 -9.76 1.77
C ARG A 56 -6.62 -8.85 2.29
N ILE A 57 -6.63 -7.57 1.91
CA ILE A 57 -5.74 -6.54 2.50
C ILE A 57 -5.95 -6.47 4.01
N ILE A 58 -7.21 -6.40 4.47
CA ILE A 58 -7.53 -6.34 5.91
C ILE A 58 -6.99 -7.58 6.64
N ARG A 59 -7.27 -8.78 6.12
CA ARG A 59 -6.76 -10.04 6.69
C ARG A 59 -5.24 -10.02 6.79
N ASP A 60 -4.55 -9.73 5.68
CA ASP A 60 -3.08 -9.79 5.62
C ASP A 60 -2.46 -8.72 6.52
N ALA A 61 -3.00 -7.52 6.57
CA ALA A 61 -2.51 -6.45 7.44
C ALA A 61 -2.63 -6.81 8.94
N LEU A 62 -3.74 -7.42 9.36
CA LEU A 62 -3.92 -7.86 10.74
C LEU A 62 -2.91 -8.95 11.12
N GLU A 63 -2.73 -9.96 10.27
CA GLU A 63 -1.76 -11.04 10.53
C GLU A 63 -0.30 -10.53 10.49
N LEU A 64 0.03 -9.60 9.59
CA LEU A 64 1.38 -9.01 9.51
C LEU A 64 1.71 -8.14 10.74
N LYS A 65 0.71 -7.46 11.30
CA LYS A 65 0.88 -6.71 12.56
C LYS A 65 1.32 -7.61 13.71
N GLU A 66 0.76 -8.81 13.82
CA GLU A 66 1.17 -9.80 14.83
C GLU A 66 2.62 -10.29 14.62
N LEU A 67 3.15 -10.18 13.40
CA LEU A 67 4.55 -10.48 13.06
C LEU A 67 5.49 -9.26 13.27
N GLY A 68 4.99 -8.15 13.79
CA GLY A 68 5.77 -6.94 14.05
C GLY A 68 5.96 -6.05 12.81
N ILE A 69 5.18 -6.26 11.74
CA ILE A 69 5.15 -5.37 10.58
C ILE A 69 4.10 -4.28 10.81
N GLY A 70 4.52 -3.02 10.78
CA GLY A 70 3.63 -1.88 10.76
C GLY A 70 2.89 -1.77 9.42
N VAL A 71 1.67 -1.24 9.39
CA VAL A 71 0.88 -1.14 8.15
C VAL A 71 0.21 0.22 8.06
N ALA A 72 0.31 0.88 6.90
CA ALA A 72 -0.50 2.04 6.56
C ALA A 72 -0.93 2.01 5.08
N ALA A 73 -2.09 2.59 4.81
CA ALA A 73 -2.59 2.87 3.48
C ALA A 73 -2.53 4.37 3.20
N ILE A 74 -2.27 4.76 1.96
CA ILE A 74 -2.20 6.15 1.48
C ILE A 74 -3.14 6.29 0.27
N SER A 75 -4.00 7.30 0.29
CA SER A 75 -4.79 7.74 -0.86
C SER A 75 -4.22 9.05 -1.40
N SER A 76 -3.84 9.04 -2.68
CA SER A 76 -3.22 10.19 -3.37
C SER A 76 -4.00 10.63 -4.60
N ASN A 77 -5.23 10.16 -4.80
CA ASN A 77 -6.00 10.47 -6.00
C ASN A 77 -6.58 11.89 -5.97
N ASP A 78 -6.64 12.53 -7.14
CA ASP A 78 -7.31 13.82 -7.32
C ASP A 78 -8.82 13.71 -7.09
N VAL A 79 -9.26 14.27 -5.97
CA VAL A 79 -10.64 14.23 -5.50
C VAL A 79 -11.57 15.17 -6.28
N ALA A 80 -11.04 16.14 -7.03
CA ALA A 80 -11.85 17.00 -7.88
C ALA A 80 -12.46 16.19 -9.05
N ALA A 81 -11.65 15.32 -9.65
CA ALA A 81 -12.09 14.40 -10.69
C ALA A 81 -12.74 13.12 -10.11
N TYR A 82 -12.33 12.68 -8.91
CA TYR A 82 -12.80 11.45 -8.27
C TYR A 82 -13.27 11.69 -6.82
N PRO A 83 -14.47 12.27 -6.61
CA PRO A 83 -14.96 12.61 -5.27
C PRO A 83 -15.10 11.44 -4.30
N GLN A 84 -15.16 10.21 -4.81
CA GLN A 84 -15.18 8.98 -4.02
C GLN A 84 -13.90 8.79 -3.19
N ASP A 85 -12.78 9.38 -3.61
CA ASP A 85 -11.50 9.30 -2.90
C ASP A 85 -11.29 10.45 -1.90
N SER A 86 -12.30 11.30 -1.71
CA SER A 86 -12.25 12.40 -0.73
C SER A 86 -12.02 11.91 0.70
N PHE A 87 -11.40 12.77 1.51
CA PHE A 87 -11.10 12.49 2.92
C PHE A 87 -12.36 12.05 3.71
N GLU A 88 -13.51 12.65 3.45
CA GLU A 88 -14.78 12.25 4.08
C GLU A 88 -15.21 10.84 3.68
N LYS A 89 -15.03 10.45 2.41
CA LYS A 89 -15.31 9.08 1.96
C LYS A 89 -14.29 8.07 2.47
N MET A 90 -13.03 8.46 2.63
CA MET A 90 -12.03 7.59 3.26
C MET A 90 -12.40 7.20 4.70
N LYS A 91 -13.06 8.09 5.47
CA LYS A 91 -13.54 7.78 6.84
C LYS A 91 -14.58 6.65 6.86
N GLU A 92 -15.35 6.49 5.78
CA GLU A 92 -16.39 5.47 5.65
C GLU A 92 -15.80 4.06 5.42
N GLU A 93 -14.51 3.95 5.06
CA GLU A 93 -13.90 2.68 4.64
C GLU A 93 -13.62 1.69 5.78
N GLY A 94 -13.42 2.19 7.01
CA GLY A 94 -13.30 1.35 8.21
C GLY A 94 -12.07 0.44 8.28
N TYR A 95 -10.93 0.83 7.71
CA TYR A 95 -9.69 0.05 7.80
C TYR A 95 -9.16 -0.02 9.25
N PRO A 96 -8.61 -1.17 9.69
CA PRO A 96 -8.08 -1.35 11.06
C PRO A 96 -6.65 -0.80 11.25
N PHE A 97 -6.11 -0.12 10.24
CA PHE A 97 -4.78 0.48 10.20
C PHE A 97 -4.90 1.92 9.69
N PRO A 98 -3.90 2.81 9.92
CA PRO A 98 -3.92 4.17 9.43
C PRO A 98 -4.22 4.25 7.93
N TYR A 99 -5.23 5.03 7.58
CA TYR A 99 -5.54 5.39 6.20
C TYR A 99 -5.29 6.89 6.03
N LEU A 100 -4.23 7.21 5.30
CA LEU A 100 -3.60 8.53 5.22
C LEU A 100 -3.96 9.20 3.91
N TYR A 101 -4.09 10.53 3.93
CA TYR A 101 -4.44 11.32 2.76
C TYR A 101 -3.26 12.17 2.29
N ASP A 102 -2.78 11.87 1.09
CA ASP A 102 -1.68 12.56 0.40
C ASP A 102 -2.26 13.54 -0.62
N GLU A 103 -2.69 14.71 -0.13
CA GLU A 103 -3.37 15.71 -0.94
C GLU A 103 -2.46 16.29 -2.04
N SER A 104 -1.18 16.53 -1.76
CA SER A 104 -0.25 17.12 -2.72
C SER A 104 0.24 16.12 -3.77
N GLN A 105 0.11 14.83 -3.48
CA GLN A 105 0.64 13.71 -4.27
C GLN A 105 2.16 13.60 -4.23
N ASP A 106 2.83 14.37 -3.37
CA ASP A 106 4.29 14.37 -3.26
C ASP A 106 4.79 13.05 -2.68
N VAL A 107 4.04 12.43 -1.76
CA VAL A 107 4.42 11.14 -1.18
C VAL A 107 4.28 10.03 -2.23
N ALA A 108 3.20 10.00 -3.00
CA ALA A 108 3.08 9.06 -4.12
C ALA A 108 4.19 9.24 -5.16
N ARG A 109 4.59 10.48 -5.48
CA ARG A 109 5.71 10.76 -6.39
C ARG A 109 7.05 10.31 -5.80
N ALA A 110 7.29 10.60 -4.52
CA ALA A 110 8.52 10.19 -3.84
C ALA A 110 8.66 8.67 -3.79
N TYR A 111 7.53 7.96 -3.65
CA TYR A 111 7.50 6.50 -3.67
C TYR A 111 7.52 5.88 -5.08
N ASP A 112 7.47 6.70 -6.13
CA ASP A 112 7.25 6.26 -7.51
C ASP A 112 6.02 5.34 -7.63
N ALA A 113 4.98 5.60 -6.84
CA ALA A 113 3.75 4.83 -6.86
C ALA A 113 2.98 5.13 -8.16
N VAL A 114 2.56 4.08 -8.88
CA VAL A 114 1.96 4.26 -10.22
C VAL A 114 0.51 3.81 -10.29
N CYS A 115 0.09 2.88 -9.43
CA CYS A 115 -1.24 2.29 -9.47
C CYS A 115 -1.88 2.11 -8.11
N THR A 116 -3.18 1.76 -8.13
CA THR A 116 -3.93 1.35 -6.93
C THR A 116 -4.57 -0.04 -7.16
N PRO A 117 -4.24 -1.04 -6.32
CA PRO A 117 -3.26 -1.00 -5.25
C PRO A 117 -1.80 -1.06 -5.76
N ASP A 118 -0.87 -0.43 -5.05
CA ASP A 118 0.59 -0.62 -5.16
C ASP A 118 1.15 -0.83 -3.75
N PHE A 119 1.98 -1.87 -3.55
CA PHE A 119 2.39 -2.34 -2.23
C PHE A 119 3.91 -2.23 -2.07
N PHE A 120 4.36 -1.64 -0.96
CA PHE A 120 5.75 -1.42 -0.63
C PHE A 120 6.06 -2.01 0.74
N GLY A 121 6.85 -3.08 0.76
CA GLY A 121 7.27 -3.79 1.96
C GLY A 121 8.71 -3.49 2.31
N PHE A 122 8.92 -2.92 3.49
CA PHE A 122 10.21 -2.52 4.03
C PHE A 122 10.61 -3.41 5.20
N ASN A 123 11.90 -3.68 5.35
CA ASN A 123 12.44 -4.35 6.53
C ASN A 123 12.60 -3.38 7.72
N ALA A 124 13.14 -3.88 8.84
CA ALA A 124 13.35 -3.10 10.06
C ALA A 124 14.31 -1.91 9.88
N ASP A 125 15.16 -1.93 8.85
CA ASP A 125 16.07 -0.83 8.53
C ASP A 125 15.43 0.21 7.57
N GLY A 126 14.13 0.07 7.27
CA GLY A 126 13.43 0.94 6.32
C GLY A 126 13.81 0.71 4.85
N ALA A 127 14.47 -0.42 4.55
CA ALA A 127 14.93 -0.76 3.21
C ALA A 127 13.89 -1.60 2.46
N LEU A 128 13.59 -1.26 1.21
CA LEU A 128 12.61 -1.95 0.38
C LEU A 128 13.05 -3.40 0.13
N GLN A 129 12.15 -4.33 0.42
CA GLN A 129 12.33 -5.76 0.22
C GLN A 129 11.19 -6.40 -0.58
N TYR A 130 10.05 -5.73 -0.68
CA TYR A 130 8.93 -6.21 -1.48
C TYR A 130 8.25 -5.06 -2.22
N ARG A 131 8.05 -5.21 -3.53
CA ARG A 131 7.16 -4.38 -4.34
C ARG A 131 6.51 -5.26 -5.40
N GLY A 132 5.23 -5.55 -5.21
CA GLY A 132 4.52 -6.54 -6.02
C GLY A 132 3.03 -6.58 -5.73
N ARG A 133 2.37 -7.61 -6.24
CA ARG A 133 0.93 -7.85 -6.07
C ARG A 133 0.57 -8.36 -4.68
N LEU A 134 -0.71 -8.31 -4.32
CA LEU A 134 -1.22 -9.01 -3.14
C LEU A 134 -1.26 -10.53 -3.36
N ASP A 135 -1.92 -10.92 -4.45
CA ASP A 135 -2.12 -12.26 -4.95
C ASP A 135 -2.48 -12.19 -6.44
N ALA A 136 -2.92 -13.30 -7.06
CA ALA A 136 -3.28 -13.34 -8.49
C ALA A 136 -4.65 -12.71 -8.86
N SER A 137 -5.37 -12.09 -7.91
CA SER A 137 -6.64 -11.40 -8.16
C SER A 137 -6.46 -10.19 -9.09
N ARG A 138 -7.54 -9.78 -9.76
CA ARG A 138 -7.55 -8.60 -10.66
C ARG A 138 -8.73 -7.69 -10.30
N LYS A 139 -9.60 -7.37 -11.26
CA LYS A 139 -10.83 -6.59 -11.03
C LYS A 139 -11.93 -7.39 -10.31
N GLU A 140 -11.75 -8.70 -10.22
CA GLU A 140 -12.62 -9.63 -9.53
C GLU A 140 -11.76 -10.40 -8.53
N THR A 141 -12.37 -10.72 -7.38
CA THR A 141 -11.74 -11.56 -6.37
C THR A 141 -11.50 -12.94 -6.95
N GLY A 142 -10.25 -13.39 -6.94
CA GLY A 142 -9.91 -14.73 -7.42
C GLY A 142 -10.36 -15.84 -6.45
N PRO A 143 -10.02 -17.11 -6.74
CA PRO A 143 -10.24 -18.23 -5.84
C PRO A 143 -9.67 -18.01 -4.43
N ALA A 144 -10.27 -18.65 -3.43
CA ALA A 144 -9.88 -18.46 -2.03
C ALA A 144 -8.50 -19.07 -1.69
N ASP A 145 -8.06 -20.04 -2.47
CA ASP A 145 -6.80 -20.79 -2.34
C ASP A 145 -5.63 -20.15 -3.11
N LEU A 146 -5.81 -18.94 -3.64
CA LEU A 146 -4.71 -18.20 -4.25
C LEU A 146 -3.57 -17.99 -3.24
N ARG A 147 -2.35 -18.17 -3.74
CA ARG A 147 -1.12 -17.85 -3.02
C ARG A 147 -1.16 -16.39 -2.54
N ARG A 148 -0.80 -16.16 -1.28
CA ARG A 148 -0.75 -14.84 -0.66
C ARG A 148 0.64 -14.24 -0.84
N ASP A 149 0.97 -13.84 -2.06
CA ASP A 149 2.33 -13.40 -2.44
C ASP A 149 2.88 -12.31 -1.49
N LEU A 150 2.09 -11.26 -1.23
CA LEU A 150 2.47 -10.18 -0.30
C LEU A 150 2.70 -10.69 1.12
N PHE A 151 1.76 -11.50 1.64
CA PHE A 151 1.84 -11.98 3.01
C PHE A 151 3.06 -12.87 3.23
N GLU A 152 3.31 -13.83 2.32
CA GLU A 152 4.46 -14.71 2.39
C GLU A 152 5.78 -13.93 2.31
N ALA A 153 5.85 -12.94 1.41
CA ALA A 153 7.01 -12.08 1.30
C ALA A 153 7.26 -11.25 2.57
N MET A 154 6.23 -10.61 3.11
CA MET A 154 6.37 -9.79 4.32
C MET A 154 6.62 -10.62 5.57
N LYS A 155 6.11 -11.84 5.64
CA LYS A 155 6.50 -12.82 6.66
C LYS A 155 8.00 -13.14 6.56
N GLN A 156 8.50 -13.42 5.36
CA GLN A 156 9.93 -13.66 5.14
C GLN A 156 10.78 -12.44 5.55
N VAL A 157 10.33 -11.23 5.24
CA VAL A 157 10.98 -9.98 5.67
C VAL A 157 11.00 -9.88 7.20
N ALA A 158 9.90 -10.18 7.88
CA ALA A 158 9.84 -10.13 9.34
C ALA A 158 10.80 -11.13 10.01
N GLU A 159 10.96 -12.30 9.40
CA GLU A 159 11.81 -13.38 9.91
C GLU A 159 13.31 -13.17 9.60
N THR A 160 13.62 -12.61 8.43
CA THR A 160 15.00 -12.63 7.87
C THR A 160 15.56 -11.24 7.51
N GLY A 161 14.72 -10.22 7.47
CA GLY A 161 15.07 -8.89 6.94
C GLY A 161 15.18 -8.82 5.41
N ARG A 162 14.92 -9.92 4.69
CA ARG A 162 15.03 -10.04 3.23
C ARG A 162 13.74 -10.54 2.59
N GLY A 163 13.37 -9.94 1.47
CA GLY A 163 12.22 -10.39 0.66
C GLY A 163 12.61 -11.46 -0.37
N PRO A 164 11.63 -12.07 -1.05
CA PRO A 164 11.89 -12.99 -2.16
C PRO A 164 12.47 -12.24 -3.36
N GLU A 165 13.44 -12.84 -4.06
CA GLU A 165 14.05 -12.25 -5.27
C GLU A 165 13.05 -12.18 -6.42
N ASP A 166 12.26 -13.25 -6.61
CA ASP A 166 11.21 -13.30 -7.62
C ASP A 166 9.91 -12.69 -7.09
N GLN A 167 9.51 -11.56 -7.69
CA GLN A 167 8.28 -10.85 -7.33
C GLN A 167 7.47 -10.53 -8.58
N ILE A 168 6.15 -10.57 -8.45
CA ILE A 168 5.23 -10.25 -9.54
C ILE A 168 4.65 -8.87 -9.26
N ALA A 169 4.85 -7.95 -10.21
CA ALA A 169 4.34 -6.59 -10.10
C ALA A 169 2.83 -6.54 -9.81
N SER A 170 2.42 -5.50 -9.09
CA SER A 170 1.01 -5.16 -8.91
C SER A 170 0.33 -4.81 -10.23
N MET A 171 -1.00 -4.74 -10.20
CA MET A 171 -1.78 -4.25 -11.31
C MET A 171 -3.00 -3.51 -10.79
N GLY A 172 -3.21 -2.30 -11.29
CA GLY A 172 -4.28 -1.45 -10.79
C GLY A 172 -4.67 -0.34 -11.76
N CYS A 173 -5.67 0.44 -11.36
CA CYS A 173 -5.91 1.73 -12.00
C CYS A 173 -4.70 2.64 -11.74
N SER A 174 -4.34 3.50 -12.69
CA SER A 174 -3.33 4.52 -12.43
C SER A 174 -3.76 5.45 -11.29
N ILE A 175 -2.80 5.95 -10.52
CA ILE A 175 -3.04 7.08 -9.61
C ILE A 175 -3.63 8.24 -10.42
N LYS A 176 -4.60 8.94 -9.82
CA LYS A 176 -5.30 10.07 -10.43
C LYS A 176 -4.51 11.34 -10.16
N TRP A 177 -3.47 11.57 -10.96
CA TRP A 177 -2.61 12.75 -10.81
C TRP A 177 -3.39 14.04 -11.07
N LYS A 178 -3.17 15.05 -10.22
CA LYS A 178 -3.58 16.43 -10.48
C LYS A 178 -2.82 16.94 -11.69
N GLU A 179 -3.48 17.77 -12.50
CA GLU A 179 -2.80 18.47 -13.58
C GLU A 179 -1.65 19.31 -12.99
N SER A 180 -0.51 19.28 -13.67
CA SER A 180 0.61 20.15 -13.31
C SER A 180 0.17 21.59 -13.53
N ALA A 181 0.19 22.39 -12.46
CA ALA A 181 0.02 23.83 -12.54
C ALA A 181 1.20 24.48 -13.30
#